data_AF-A0A1Q9VZF8-F1
#
_entry.id   AF-A0A1Q9VZF8-F1
#
_cell.length_a   1.000
_cell.length_b   1.000
_cell.length_c   1.000
_cell.angle_alpha   90.00
_cell.angle_beta   90.00
_cell.angle_gamma   90.00
#
_symmetry.space_group_name_H-M   'P 1'
#
loop_
_entity.id
_entity.type
_entity.pdbx_description
1 polymer ?
#
loop_
_entity_poly.entity_id
_entity_poly.type
_entity_poly.pdbx_seq_one_letter_code
_entity_poly.pdbx_strand_id
1 'polypeptide(L)'
;MNTDAPSGAQLRIVHGDHVATITEVGAAVREYAVAGRPVFVPFAEDEISPAFNAAVLLPWPNRLRDGQYEIDGTTYQVPVTEFARSTALHGLACWQRWRVVEHEEARVSLELQLVPTPGYPFALVSRVTYSLDDDGLRVHVRTTNAGRGTAPYGVGFHPWLSPAGADLDDCTIRLDASSRVTTDDRLLPTGTEPAAGTYDLRETRSLRGVDLDDAYVDVTRDDAGLSWIRLGAPDGRTAAVWMDGSMDTWQICTGDHVGDAAFRRSGVAAEPMSCIADAFRTGDRLVRLGTGESHEVTWGATLL
;
A
#
# COMPACT_ATOMS: atom_id res chain seq x y z
N MET A 1 15.19 -3.00 -30.90
CA MET A 1 13.96 -2.33 -30.45
C MET A 1 14.15 -2.08 -28.98
N ASN A 2 14.18 -0.81 -28.53
CA ASN A 2 14.22 -0.52 -27.11
C ASN A 2 12.83 -0.93 -26.60
N THR A 3 12.73 -2.10 -25.97
CA THR A 3 11.49 -2.52 -25.32
C THR A 3 11.41 -1.73 -24.03
N ASP A 4 10.44 -0.83 -23.93
CA ASP A 4 10.17 -0.09 -22.70
C ASP A 4 10.03 -1.08 -21.53
N ALA A 5 10.53 -0.70 -20.35
CA ALA A 5 10.36 -1.47 -19.13
C ALA A 5 8.88 -1.82 -18.90
N PRO A 6 8.53 -3.03 -18.39
CA PRO A 6 7.13 -3.39 -18.11
C PRO A 6 6.42 -2.40 -17.17
N SER A 7 7.18 -1.78 -16.27
CA SER A 7 6.71 -0.76 -15.32
C SER A 7 6.72 0.68 -15.89
N GLY A 8 7.06 0.85 -17.17
CA GLY A 8 7.08 2.15 -17.87
C GLY A 8 8.29 3.01 -17.49
N ALA A 9 8.14 4.34 -17.57
CA ALA A 9 9.23 5.26 -17.26
C ALA A 9 9.74 5.11 -15.81
N GLN A 10 11.06 5.25 -15.64
CA GLN A 10 11.77 5.15 -14.36
C GLN A 10 12.14 6.56 -13.86
N LEU A 11 11.42 7.05 -12.85
CA LEU A 11 11.47 8.43 -12.38
C LEU A 11 12.28 8.51 -11.09
N ARG A 12 13.59 8.72 -11.25
CA ARG A 12 14.52 8.77 -10.12
C ARG A 12 14.51 10.15 -9.44
N ILE A 13 14.44 10.15 -8.12
CA ILE A 13 14.57 11.33 -7.25
C ILE A 13 15.66 11.10 -6.18
N VAL A 14 16.31 12.18 -5.73
CA VAL A 14 17.43 12.17 -4.78
C VAL A 14 17.34 13.35 -3.83
N HIS A 15 17.66 13.13 -2.56
CA HIS A 15 17.94 14.18 -1.58
C HIS A 15 18.98 13.67 -0.58
N GLY A 16 20.18 14.28 -0.55
CA GLY A 16 21.29 13.78 0.26
C GLY A 16 21.60 12.30 -0.05
N ASP A 17 21.53 11.46 0.98
CA ASP A 17 21.76 10.00 0.88
C ASP A 17 20.50 9.22 0.46
N HIS A 18 19.34 9.87 0.37
CA HIS A 18 18.08 9.24 -0.01
C HIS A 18 17.98 9.16 -1.53
N VAL A 19 17.65 7.96 -2.03
CA VAL A 19 17.42 7.70 -3.45
C VAL A 19 16.16 6.87 -3.60
N ALA A 20 15.22 7.35 -4.42
CA ALA A 20 14.04 6.58 -4.79
C ALA A 20 13.84 6.57 -6.31
N THR A 21 13.27 5.48 -6.83
CA THR A 21 12.85 5.36 -8.23
C THR A 21 11.37 5.02 -8.27
N ILE A 22 10.57 5.92 -8.85
CA ILE A 22 9.12 5.77 -9.03
C ILE A 22 8.83 5.31 -10.45
N THR A 23 7.93 4.36 -10.65
CA THR A 23 7.56 3.85 -11.98
C THR A 23 6.29 4.48 -12.50
N GLU A 24 6.20 4.69 -13.81
CA GLU A 24 4.99 5.19 -14.48
C GLU A 24 3.77 4.28 -14.25
N VAL A 25 3.96 2.96 -14.34
CA VAL A 25 2.90 1.98 -14.08
C VAL A 25 2.71 1.82 -12.57
N GLY A 26 1.45 1.89 -12.12
CA GLY A 26 1.06 1.75 -10.72
C GLY A 26 1.52 2.89 -9.80
N ALA A 27 2.24 3.87 -10.34
CA ALA A 27 3.00 4.87 -9.58
C ALA A 27 3.85 4.21 -8.48
N ALA A 28 4.41 3.03 -8.73
CA ALA A 28 5.06 2.23 -7.70
C ALA A 28 6.45 2.75 -7.33
N VAL A 29 6.87 2.56 -6.08
CA VAL A 29 8.25 2.84 -5.66
C VAL A 29 9.10 1.58 -5.90
N ARG A 30 9.75 1.48 -7.06
CA ARG A 30 10.57 0.32 -7.43
C ARG A 30 11.78 0.15 -6.52
N GLU A 31 12.39 1.26 -6.12
CA GLU A 31 13.54 1.28 -5.24
C GLU A 31 13.40 2.46 -4.27
N TYR A 32 13.71 2.24 -2.99
CA TYR A 32 14.00 3.31 -2.05
C TYR A 32 15.11 2.85 -1.12
N ALA A 33 16.18 3.65 -1.05
CA ALA A 33 17.38 3.35 -0.27
C ALA A 33 17.97 4.61 0.37
N VAL A 34 18.65 4.42 1.50
CA VAL A 34 19.39 5.48 2.22
C VAL A 34 20.86 5.06 2.33
N ALA A 35 21.78 5.86 1.80
CA ALA A 35 23.21 5.55 1.75
C ALA A 35 23.49 4.14 1.16
N GLY A 36 22.76 3.79 0.09
CA GLY A 36 22.85 2.50 -0.60
C GLY A 36 22.19 1.31 0.10
N ARG A 37 21.57 1.51 1.27
CA ARG A 37 20.85 0.47 2.00
C ARG A 37 19.36 0.49 1.63
N PRO A 38 18.81 -0.62 1.09
CA PRO A 38 17.40 -0.69 0.77
C PRO A 38 16.53 -0.50 2.02
N VAL A 39 15.58 0.43 1.93
CA VAL A 39 14.44 0.55 2.85
C VAL A 39 13.29 -0.28 2.31
N PHE A 40 13.07 -0.26 1.00
CA PHE A 40 12.12 -1.14 0.32
C PHE A 40 12.82 -2.30 -0.40
N VAL A 41 12.14 -3.44 -0.49
CA VAL A 41 12.55 -4.57 -1.33
C VAL A 41 12.47 -4.11 -2.79
N PRO A 42 13.60 -4.07 -3.53
CA PRO A 42 13.59 -3.62 -4.90
C PRO A 42 13.06 -4.69 -5.86
N PHE A 43 12.70 -4.29 -7.07
CA PHE A 43 12.47 -5.20 -8.20
C PHE A 43 13.20 -4.70 -9.46
N ALA A 44 13.53 -5.62 -10.36
CA ALA A 44 14.29 -5.36 -11.58
C ALA A 44 13.52 -4.44 -12.54
N GLU A 45 14.25 -3.67 -13.34
CA GLU A 45 13.64 -2.74 -14.30
C GLU A 45 12.88 -3.48 -15.42
N ASP A 46 13.36 -4.66 -15.81
CA ASP A 46 12.83 -5.47 -16.91
C ASP A 46 11.80 -6.53 -16.46
N GLU A 47 11.40 -6.53 -15.18
CA GLU A 47 10.36 -7.42 -14.68
C GLU A 47 9.02 -6.71 -14.42
N ILE A 48 7.95 -7.51 -14.37
CA ILE A 48 6.64 -7.05 -13.91
C ILE A 48 6.73 -6.88 -12.40
N SER A 49 6.21 -5.78 -11.85
CA SER A 49 6.18 -5.53 -10.40
C SER A 49 5.66 -6.77 -9.65
N PRO A 50 6.49 -7.44 -8.83
CA PRO A 50 6.06 -8.62 -8.09
C PRO A 50 5.14 -8.20 -6.96
N ALA A 51 4.14 -9.03 -6.62
CA ALA A 51 3.30 -8.88 -5.42
C ALA A 51 2.83 -7.43 -5.12
N PHE A 52 2.40 -6.70 -6.17
CA PHE A 52 1.93 -5.31 -6.09
C PHE A 52 2.95 -4.32 -5.48
N ASN A 53 4.23 -4.66 -5.46
CA ASN A 53 5.27 -3.99 -4.68
C ASN A 53 5.25 -2.46 -4.83
N ALA A 54 4.98 -1.80 -3.70
CA ALA A 54 4.89 -0.35 -3.53
C ALA A 54 3.92 0.37 -4.46
N ALA A 55 2.95 -0.33 -5.07
CA ALA A 55 1.95 0.27 -5.93
C ALA A 55 0.88 1.04 -5.13
N VAL A 56 0.22 2.00 -5.82
CA VAL A 56 -0.97 2.69 -5.30
C VAL A 56 -2.22 1.84 -5.56
N LEU A 57 -3.00 1.58 -4.51
CA LEU A 57 -4.15 0.68 -4.52
C LEU A 57 -5.43 1.49 -4.36
N LEU A 58 -6.12 1.78 -5.47
CA LEU A 58 -7.39 2.52 -5.48
C LEU A 58 -8.26 2.05 -6.67
N PRO A 59 -9.60 2.16 -6.61
CA PRO A 59 -10.39 2.83 -5.57
C PRO A 59 -10.76 1.93 -4.38
N TRP A 60 -10.13 0.76 -4.23
CA TRP A 60 -10.15 0.01 -2.98
C TRP A 60 -8.78 -0.66 -2.76
N PRO A 61 -8.22 -0.61 -1.54
CA PRO A 61 -7.14 -1.50 -1.15
C PRO A 61 -7.70 -2.88 -0.79
N ASN A 62 -6.80 -3.85 -0.68
CA ASN A 62 -7.12 -5.23 -0.33
C ASN A 62 -8.29 -5.81 -1.17
N ARG A 63 -9.07 -6.73 -0.59
CA ARG A 63 -10.05 -7.56 -1.30
C ARG A 63 -11.44 -6.92 -1.34
N LEU A 64 -12.16 -7.20 -2.41
CA LEU A 64 -13.60 -6.99 -2.53
C LEU A 64 -14.26 -8.34 -2.82
N ARG A 65 -15.16 -8.77 -1.93
CA ARG A 65 -15.87 -10.06 -1.99
C ARG A 65 -16.61 -10.20 -3.31
N ASP A 66 -16.29 -11.28 -4.02
CA ASP A 66 -16.92 -11.68 -5.30
C ASP A 66 -16.81 -10.61 -6.41
N GLY A 67 -16.02 -9.55 -6.20
CA GLY A 67 -16.01 -8.37 -7.06
C GLY A 67 -17.36 -7.62 -7.10
N GLN A 68 -18.21 -7.77 -6.09
CA GLN A 68 -19.57 -7.21 -6.08
C GLN A 68 -19.80 -6.22 -4.96
N TYR A 69 -20.46 -5.11 -5.26
CA TYR A 69 -20.88 -4.14 -4.27
C TYR A 69 -22.19 -3.45 -4.68
N GLU A 70 -22.87 -2.83 -3.73
CA GLU A 70 -24.10 -2.06 -3.96
C GLU A 70 -23.93 -0.63 -3.48
N ILE A 71 -24.37 0.32 -4.31
CA ILE A 71 -24.47 1.74 -3.91
C ILE A 71 -25.72 2.34 -4.56
N ASP A 72 -26.45 3.14 -3.79
CA ASP A 72 -27.69 3.79 -4.20
C ASP A 72 -28.71 2.83 -4.84
N GLY A 73 -28.82 1.61 -4.29
CA GLY A 73 -29.73 0.56 -4.77
C GLY A 73 -29.33 -0.10 -6.09
N THR A 74 -28.12 0.18 -6.61
CA THR A 74 -27.58 -0.45 -7.82
C THR A 74 -26.42 -1.36 -7.48
N THR A 75 -26.49 -2.62 -7.90
CA THR A 75 -25.40 -3.59 -7.78
C THR A 75 -24.44 -3.47 -8.94
N TYR A 76 -23.14 -3.43 -8.66
CA TYR A 76 -22.06 -3.40 -9.63
C TYR A 76 -21.13 -4.61 -9.48
N GLN A 77 -20.50 -5.01 -10.59
CA GLN A 77 -19.57 -6.12 -10.67
C GLN A 77 -18.26 -5.67 -11.32
N VAL A 78 -17.15 -5.73 -10.57
CA VAL A 78 -15.78 -5.59 -11.08
C VAL A 78 -15.16 -6.96 -11.39
N PRO A 79 -14.09 -7.02 -12.20
CA PRO A 79 -13.40 -8.29 -12.46
C PRO A 79 -12.88 -8.95 -11.18
N VAL A 80 -13.04 -10.27 -11.06
CA VAL A 80 -12.38 -11.08 -10.04
C VAL A 80 -10.93 -11.30 -10.47
N THR A 81 -9.98 -10.73 -9.72
CA THR A 81 -8.55 -10.74 -10.04
C THR A 81 -7.75 -11.70 -9.16
N GLU A 82 -8.28 -12.11 -8.01
CA GLU A 82 -7.72 -13.16 -7.15
C GLU A 82 -8.62 -14.41 -7.22
N PHE A 83 -8.39 -15.23 -8.25
CA PHE A 83 -9.27 -16.37 -8.57
C PHE A 83 -9.41 -17.37 -7.42
N ALA A 84 -8.31 -17.69 -6.73
CA ALA A 84 -8.30 -18.69 -5.65
C ALA A 84 -9.19 -18.31 -4.45
N ARG A 85 -9.48 -17.01 -4.25
CA ARG A 85 -10.33 -16.50 -3.16
C ARG A 85 -11.64 -15.91 -3.66
N SER A 86 -11.87 -15.93 -4.98
CA SER A 86 -13.00 -15.28 -5.64
C SER A 86 -13.16 -13.81 -5.23
N THR A 87 -12.07 -13.05 -5.18
CA THR A 87 -12.12 -11.61 -4.82
C THR A 87 -11.57 -10.72 -5.93
N ALA A 88 -11.97 -9.46 -5.93
CA ALA A 88 -11.28 -8.41 -6.68
C ALA A 88 -10.26 -7.73 -5.77
N LEU A 89 -8.98 -7.85 -6.09
CA LEU A 89 -7.87 -7.45 -5.25
C LEU A 89 -7.21 -6.17 -5.78
N HIS A 90 -7.01 -5.19 -4.87
CA HIS A 90 -6.19 -3.99 -5.05
C HIS A 90 -6.61 -3.00 -6.14
N GLY A 91 -7.91 -2.86 -6.36
CA GLY A 91 -8.44 -1.75 -7.14
C GLY A 91 -8.15 -1.86 -8.64
N LEU A 92 -8.11 -0.69 -9.28
CA LEU A 92 -8.01 -0.53 -10.72
C LEU A 92 -6.75 0.21 -11.15
N ALA A 93 -5.98 0.78 -10.22
CA ALA A 93 -4.87 1.69 -10.51
C ALA A 93 -3.49 1.04 -10.59
N CYS A 94 -3.27 -0.09 -9.90
CA CYS A 94 -1.95 -0.69 -9.72
C CYS A 94 -1.27 -1.14 -11.03
N TRP A 95 -2.05 -1.38 -12.09
CA TRP A 95 -1.55 -1.78 -13.41
C TRP A 95 -1.74 -0.71 -14.50
N GLN A 96 -2.12 0.52 -14.11
CA GLN A 96 -2.34 1.62 -15.06
C GLN A 96 -1.08 2.46 -15.21
N ARG A 97 -0.89 3.06 -16.39
CA ARG A 97 0.11 4.12 -16.59
C ARG A 97 -0.41 5.43 -16.01
N TRP A 98 0.38 6.02 -15.12
CA TRP A 98 0.12 7.35 -14.57
C TRP A 98 0.87 8.39 -15.39
N ARG A 99 0.21 9.50 -15.70
CA ARG A 99 0.83 10.61 -16.41
C ARG A 99 1.77 11.36 -15.46
N VAL A 100 3.05 11.47 -15.82
CA VAL A 100 3.99 12.35 -15.12
C VAL A 100 3.54 13.81 -15.27
N VAL A 101 3.36 14.50 -14.15
CA VAL A 101 2.94 15.91 -14.09
C VAL A 101 4.12 16.81 -13.79
N GLU A 102 5.01 16.37 -12.91
CA GLU A 102 6.18 17.12 -12.45
C GLU A 102 7.27 16.11 -12.08
N HIS A 103 8.53 16.40 -12.45
CA HIS A 103 9.69 15.61 -12.06
C HIS A 103 10.87 16.56 -11.85
N GLU A 104 11.27 16.71 -10.59
CA GLU A 104 12.37 17.53 -10.10
C GLU A 104 13.41 16.63 -9.41
N GLU A 105 14.49 17.22 -8.90
CA GLU A 105 15.60 16.47 -8.28
C GLU A 105 15.13 15.62 -7.10
N ALA A 106 14.38 16.19 -6.15
CA ALA A 106 13.93 15.53 -4.93
C ALA A 106 12.42 15.23 -4.90
N ARG A 107 11.71 15.40 -6.03
CA ARG A 107 10.24 15.33 -6.06
C ARG A 107 9.70 14.86 -7.41
N VAL A 108 8.66 14.03 -7.39
CA VAL A 108 7.92 13.65 -8.59
C VAL A 108 6.42 13.55 -8.31
N SER A 109 5.60 14.07 -9.21
CA SER A 109 4.14 13.95 -9.16
C SER A 109 3.60 13.23 -10.39
N LEU A 110 2.72 12.27 -10.17
CA LEU A 110 2.02 11.52 -11.22
C LEU A 110 0.51 11.66 -11.03
N GLU A 111 -0.24 11.62 -12.13
CA GLU A 111 -1.70 11.70 -12.14
C GLU A 111 -2.33 10.56 -12.95
N LEU A 112 -3.35 9.92 -12.39
CA LEU A 112 -4.21 8.97 -13.07
C LEU A 112 -5.62 9.54 -13.17
N GLN A 113 -6.17 9.51 -14.39
CA GLN A 113 -7.59 9.74 -14.63
C GLN A 113 -8.25 8.37 -14.78
N LEU A 114 -8.88 7.89 -13.71
CA LEU A 114 -9.63 6.65 -13.72
C LEU A 114 -10.97 6.92 -14.40
N VAL A 115 -11.16 6.34 -15.58
CA VAL A 115 -12.41 6.47 -16.34
C VAL A 115 -13.50 5.56 -15.76
N PRO A 116 -14.79 5.95 -15.88
CA PRO A 116 -15.90 5.08 -15.55
C PRO A 116 -15.84 3.77 -16.35
N THR A 117 -16.12 2.65 -15.68
CA THR A 117 -16.26 1.32 -16.30
C THR A 117 -17.61 0.71 -15.92
N PRO A 118 -18.09 -0.34 -16.62
CA PRO A 118 -19.36 -1.00 -16.26
C PRO A 118 -19.43 -1.47 -14.80
N GLY A 119 -18.29 -1.88 -14.22
CA GLY A 119 -18.19 -2.34 -12.83
C GLY A 119 -17.89 -1.27 -11.81
N TYR A 120 -17.44 -0.09 -12.24
CA TYR A 120 -17.16 1.06 -11.40
C TYR A 120 -17.44 2.34 -12.19
N PRO A 121 -18.69 2.83 -12.23
CA PRO A 121 -19.10 3.92 -13.13
C PRO A 121 -18.78 5.32 -12.59
N PHE A 122 -17.70 5.46 -11.82
CA PHE A 122 -17.28 6.73 -11.21
C PHE A 122 -15.96 7.18 -11.82
N ALA A 123 -15.88 8.46 -12.19
CA ALA A 123 -14.65 9.05 -12.70
C ALA A 123 -13.84 9.65 -11.54
N LEU A 124 -12.59 9.23 -11.39
CA LEU A 124 -11.68 9.76 -10.36
C LEU A 124 -10.44 10.38 -11.01
N VAL A 125 -9.96 11.48 -10.44
CA VAL A 125 -8.65 12.04 -10.76
C VAL A 125 -7.79 11.92 -9.52
N SER A 126 -6.78 11.08 -9.57
CA SER A 126 -5.85 10.83 -8.48
C SER A 126 -4.49 11.41 -8.84
N ARG A 127 -3.92 12.22 -7.95
CA ARG A 127 -2.55 12.71 -8.04
C ARG A 127 -1.76 12.21 -6.85
N VAL A 128 -0.64 11.54 -7.12
CA VAL A 128 0.34 11.14 -6.12
C VAL A 128 1.59 11.99 -6.27
N THR A 129 2.16 12.41 -5.15
CA THR A 129 3.42 13.14 -5.07
C THR A 129 4.35 12.40 -4.13
N TYR A 130 5.54 12.08 -4.64
CA TYR A 130 6.66 11.54 -3.87
C TYR A 130 7.68 12.66 -3.69
N SER A 131 8.15 12.86 -2.47
CA SER A 131 9.23 13.81 -2.16
C SER A 131 10.21 13.20 -1.18
N LEU A 132 11.49 13.53 -1.35
CA LEU A 132 12.56 13.20 -0.41
C LEU A 132 12.96 14.47 0.36
N ASP A 133 13.14 14.33 1.66
CA ASP A 133 13.74 15.33 2.56
C ASP A 133 14.69 14.63 3.55
N ASP A 134 15.18 15.36 4.56
CA ASP A 134 16.09 14.82 5.59
C ASP A 134 15.41 13.75 6.48
N ASP A 135 14.07 13.72 6.55
CA ASP A 135 13.31 12.75 7.35
C ASP A 135 12.99 11.48 6.54
N GLY A 136 13.03 11.55 5.20
CA GLY A 136 12.96 10.40 4.30
C GLY A 136 12.02 10.59 3.11
N LEU A 137 11.38 9.49 2.71
CA LEU A 137 10.37 9.50 1.65
C LEU A 137 9.03 9.90 2.24
N ARG A 138 8.40 10.91 1.64
CA ARG A 138 7.01 11.29 1.89
C ARG A 138 6.18 11.06 0.64
N VAL A 139 4.98 10.51 0.84
CA VAL A 139 4.00 10.25 -0.21
C VAL A 139 2.69 10.91 0.15
N HIS A 140 2.23 11.79 -0.72
CA HIS A 140 0.93 12.46 -0.59
C HIS A 140 0.04 12.11 -1.78
N VAL A 141 -1.19 11.67 -1.51
CA VAL A 141 -2.19 11.38 -2.54
C VAL A 141 -3.41 12.25 -2.33
N ARG A 142 -3.86 12.89 -3.41
CA ARG A 142 -5.17 13.53 -3.49
C ARG A 142 -5.99 12.85 -4.58
N THR A 143 -7.18 12.38 -4.24
CA THR A 143 -8.15 11.87 -5.22
C THR A 143 -9.42 12.69 -5.19
N THR A 144 -9.84 13.17 -6.36
CA THR A 144 -11.07 13.93 -6.56
C THR A 144 -12.06 13.10 -7.37
N ASN A 145 -13.32 13.07 -6.96
CA ASN A 145 -14.40 12.55 -7.80
C ASN A 145 -14.76 13.58 -8.87
N ALA A 146 -14.37 13.32 -10.11
CA ALA A 146 -14.64 14.16 -11.28
C ALA A 146 -15.92 13.73 -12.02
N GLY A 147 -16.61 12.70 -11.53
CA GLY A 147 -17.84 12.17 -12.09
C GLY A 147 -19.10 12.81 -11.50
N ARG A 148 -20.22 12.08 -11.59
CA ARG A 148 -21.50 12.44 -10.96
C ARG A 148 -21.83 11.42 -9.88
N GLY A 149 -22.60 11.85 -8.88
CA GLY A 149 -22.97 11.00 -7.75
C GLY A 149 -21.83 10.84 -6.75
N THR A 150 -22.02 9.93 -5.80
CA THR A 150 -21.08 9.67 -4.71
C THR A 150 -20.32 8.38 -4.99
N ALA A 151 -19.01 8.49 -5.20
CA ALA A 151 -18.15 7.34 -5.46
C ALA A 151 -17.77 6.63 -4.16
N PRO A 152 -17.90 5.30 -4.05
CA PRO A 152 -17.26 4.54 -2.98
C PRO A 152 -15.75 4.52 -3.25
N TYR A 153 -14.96 4.82 -2.24
CA TYR A 153 -13.52 5.02 -2.37
C TYR A 153 -12.77 4.54 -1.12
N GLY A 154 -11.60 3.97 -1.37
CA GLY A 154 -10.55 3.71 -0.42
C GLY A 154 -9.21 3.77 -1.15
N VAL A 155 -8.16 4.06 -0.41
CA VAL A 155 -6.78 4.05 -0.90
C VAL A 155 -5.89 3.30 0.05
N GLY A 156 -4.96 2.54 -0.50
CA GLY A 156 -3.86 1.96 0.25
C GLY A 156 -2.60 1.90 -0.61
N PHE A 157 -1.53 1.44 0.01
CA PHE A 157 -0.21 1.39 -0.59
C PHE A 157 0.48 0.10 -0.17
N HIS A 158 1.32 -0.44 -1.04
CA HIS A 158 1.89 -1.78 -0.82
C HIS A 158 3.42 -1.82 -0.62
N PRO A 159 4.05 -0.92 0.15
CA PRO A 159 5.51 -0.92 0.28
C PRO A 159 5.98 -2.19 1.01
N TRP A 160 7.04 -2.81 0.48
CA TRP A 160 7.69 -3.96 1.11
C TRP A 160 8.95 -3.51 1.83
N LEU A 161 8.97 -3.50 3.16
CA LEU A 161 10.16 -3.20 3.96
C LEU A 161 11.25 -4.26 3.74
N SER A 162 12.48 -3.81 3.48
CA SER A 162 13.60 -4.70 3.17
C SER A 162 14.34 -5.18 4.43
N PRO A 163 14.62 -6.49 4.57
CA PRO A 163 15.56 -7.02 5.55
C PRO A 163 17.02 -6.81 5.12
N ALA A 164 17.24 -6.23 3.94
CA ALA A 164 18.53 -5.96 3.32
C ALA A 164 19.45 -7.17 3.18
N GLY A 165 18.87 -8.23 2.63
CA GLY A 165 19.57 -9.48 2.35
C GLY A 165 19.66 -10.42 3.55
N ALA A 166 19.22 -10.01 4.75
CA ALA A 166 19.03 -10.94 5.85
C ALA A 166 17.79 -11.83 5.62
N ASP A 167 17.79 -13.00 6.24
CA ASP A 167 16.58 -13.82 6.35
C ASP A 167 15.55 -13.08 7.23
N LEU A 168 14.28 -13.15 6.84
CA LEU A 168 13.20 -12.53 7.60
C LEU A 168 13.08 -13.13 9.01
N ASP A 169 13.46 -14.40 9.19
CA ASP A 169 13.50 -15.07 10.50
C ASP A 169 14.53 -14.47 11.48
N ASP A 170 15.51 -13.74 10.96
CA ASP A 170 16.53 -13.05 11.78
C ASP A 170 16.14 -11.58 12.05
N CYS A 171 15.01 -11.12 11.50
CA CYS A 171 14.51 -9.77 11.67
C CYS A 171 13.55 -9.65 12.86
N THR A 172 13.23 -8.40 13.19
CA THR A 172 12.24 -8.04 14.20
C THR A 172 11.20 -7.08 13.64
N ILE A 173 9.99 -7.11 14.19
CA ILE A 173 8.87 -6.27 13.78
C ILE A 173 8.27 -5.56 14.99
N ARG A 174 7.79 -4.34 14.77
CA ARG A 174 6.90 -3.61 15.67
C ARG A 174 5.85 -2.86 14.85
N LEU A 175 4.63 -2.81 15.36
CA LEU A 175 3.49 -2.12 14.78
C LEU A 175 2.75 -1.32 15.86
N ASP A 176 2.43 -0.06 15.56
CA ASP A 176 1.71 0.84 16.47
C ASP A 176 0.18 0.73 16.27
N ALA A 177 -0.40 -0.44 16.56
CA ALA A 177 -1.85 -0.70 16.55
C ALA A 177 -2.25 -1.78 17.60
N SER A 178 -3.46 -1.71 18.13
CA SER A 178 -3.88 -2.59 19.26
C SER A 178 -4.89 -3.68 18.94
N SER A 179 -5.53 -3.64 17.78
CA SER A 179 -6.57 -4.61 17.40
C SER A 179 -6.28 -5.18 16.02
N ARG A 180 -6.55 -6.47 15.83
CA ARG A 180 -6.48 -7.13 14.53
C ARG A 180 -7.87 -7.35 13.96
N VAL A 181 -7.97 -7.36 12.64
CA VAL A 181 -9.17 -7.75 11.90
C VAL A 181 -9.18 -9.26 11.78
N THR A 182 -10.24 -9.91 12.23
CA THR A 182 -10.41 -11.36 12.03
C THR A 182 -10.97 -11.61 10.63
N THR A 183 -10.58 -12.71 9.99
CA THR A 183 -11.01 -13.03 8.62
C THR A 183 -11.60 -14.43 8.48
N ASP A 184 -12.35 -14.65 7.40
CA ASP A 184 -12.72 -15.98 6.91
C ASP A 184 -11.56 -16.64 6.14
N ASP A 185 -11.80 -17.84 5.58
CA ASP A 185 -10.83 -18.60 4.79
C ASP A 185 -10.43 -17.91 3.46
N ARG A 186 -11.22 -16.93 3.03
CA ARG A 186 -10.96 -16.09 1.85
C ARG A 186 -10.23 -14.79 2.22
N LEU A 187 -9.79 -14.65 3.48
CA LEU A 187 -9.19 -13.45 4.03
C LEU A 187 -10.10 -12.22 3.94
N LEU A 188 -11.42 -12.43 4.03
CA LEU A 188 -12.39 -11.34 4.10
C LEU A 188 -12.76 -11.07 5.56
N PRO A 189 -12.92 -9.80 5.99
CA PRO A 189 -13.19 -9.46 7.38
C PRO A 189 -14.47 -10.09 7.93
N THR A 190 -14.38 -10.58 9.16
CA THR A 190 -15.50 -11.14 9.95
C THR A 190 -15.73 -10.41 11.27
N GLY A 191 -14.78 -9.56 11.68
CA GLY A 191 -14.82 -8.82 12.94
C GLY A 191 -13.47 -8.23 13.30
N THR A 192 -13.35 -7.78 14.55
CA THR A 192 -12.10 -7.29 15.14
C THR A 192 -11.93 -7.87 16.54
N GLU A 193 -10.69 -8.08 16.94
CA GLU A 193 -10.35 -8.51 18.30
C GLU A 193 -9.05 -7.84 18.79
N PRO A 194 -8.87 -7.67 20.11
CA PRO A 194 -7.60 -7.18 20.65
C PRO A 194 -6.43 -8.07 20.19
N ALA A 195 -5.35 -7.44 19.74
CA ALA A 195 -4.15 -8.16 19.35
C ALA A 195 -3.54 -8.89 20.56
N ALA A 196 -3.24 -10.18 20.38
CA ALA A 196 -2.71 -11.07 21.42
C ALA A 196 -1.76 -12.12 20.83
N GLY A 197 -0.86 -12.66 21.68
CA GLY A 197 0.07 -13.71 21.29
C GLY A 197 1.02 -13.27 20.18
N THR A 198 1.10 -14.06 19.09
CA THR A 198 1.93 -13.77 17.90
C THR A 198 1.47 -12.52 17.14
N TYR A 199 0.17 -12.17 17.24
CA TYR A 199 -0.40 -11.00 16.58
C TYR A 199 -0.21 -9.71 17.40
N ASP A 200 0.27 -9.79 18.65
CA ASP A 200 0.56 -8.59 19.44
C ASP A 200 1.96 -8.06 19.12
N LEU A 201 1.99 -7.11 18.20
CA LEU A 201 3.20 -6.49 17.65
C LEU A 201 3.49 -5.08 18.22
N ARG A 202 2.79 -4.68 19.30
CA ARG A 202 2.97 -3.35 19.94
C ARG A 202 4.37 -3.15 20.51
N GLU A 203 4.98 -4.24 20.93
CA GLU A 203 6.39 -4.31 21.33
C GLU A 203 7.21 -4.99 20.24
N THR A 204 8.52 -4.73 20.21
CA THR A 204 9.42 -5.39 19.26
C THR A 204 9.40 -6.91 19.44
N ARG A 205 9.17 -7.66 18.35
CA ARG A 205 9.08 -9.13 18.33
C ARG A 205 9.98 -9.72 17.25
N SER A 206 10.46 -10.94 17.46
CA SER A 206 11.13 -11.74 16.42
C SER A 206 10.12 -12.17 15.35
N LEU A 207 10.54 -12.15 14.07
CA LEU A 207 9.76 -12.65 12.94
C LEU A 207 10.00 -14.14 12.64
N ARG A 208 10.82 -14.83 13.46
CA ARG A 208 11.12 -16.25 13.28
C ARG A 208 9.87 -17.10 13.32
N GLY A 209 9.58 -17.78 12.20
CA GLY A 209 8.41 -18.65 12.09
C GLY A 209 7.07 -17.92 12.22
N VAL A 210 7.07 -16.59 12.04
CA VAL A 210 5.86 -15.76 12.02
C VAL A 210 5.35 -15.69 10.58
N ASP A 211 4.07 -16.02 10.42
CA ASP A 211 3.29 -15.95 9.19
C ASP A 211 2.14 -14.98 9.44
N LEU A 212 2.11 -13.88 8.70
CA LEU A 212 1.13 -12.81 8.81
C LEU A 212 0.60 -12.47 7.41
N ASP A 213 -0.72 -12.29 7.35
CA ASP A 213 -1.45 -11.64 6.26
C ASP A 213 -2.69 -10.97 6.89
N ASP A 214 -2.43 -10.06 7.82
CA ASP A 214 -3.41 -9.56 8.79
C ASP A 214 -3.56 -8.04 8.70
N ALA A 215 -4.81 -7.56 8.79
CA ALA A 215 -5.11 -6.15 8.96
C ALA A 215 -5.20 -5.77 10.44
N TYR A 216 -4.79 -4.54 10.75
CA TYR A 216 -4.80 -3.98 12.09
C TYR A 216 -5.49 -2.62 12.10
N VAL A 217 -6.24 -2.38 13.17
CA VAL A 217 -6.98 -1.15 13.46
C VAL A 217 -6.70 -0.71 14.91
N ASP A 218 -7.38 0.35 15.36
CA ASP A 218 -7.10 1.00 16.64
C ASP A 218 -5.62 1.42 16.72
N VAL A 219 -5.22 2.23 15.74
CA VAL A 219 -3.85 2.70 15.58
C VAL A 219 -3.45 3.64 16.71
N THR A 220 -2.28 3.41 17.26
CA THR A 220 -1.64 4.29 18.23
C THR A 220 -0.68 5.22 17.52
N ARG A 221 -0.53 6.43 18.06
CA ARG A 221 0.29 7.50 17.45
C ARG A 221 1.28 8.04 18.46
N ASP A 222 2.46 8.41 17.97
CA ASP A 222 3.47 9.12 18.75
C ASP A 222 3.12 10.61 18.91
N ASP A 223 4.01 11.36 19.55
CA ASP A 223 3.86 12.80 19.79
C ASP A 223 3.85 13.64 18.50
N ALA A 224 4.36 13.10 17.39
CA ALA A 224 4.29 13.72 16.06
C ALA A 224 2.97 13.37 15.33
N GLY A 225 2.09 12.58 15.94
CA GLY A 225 0.84 12.14 15.35
C GLY A 225 1.00 10.99 14.36
N LEU A 226 2.14 10.29 14.37
CA LEU A 226 2.46 9.24 13.41
C LEU A 226 2.26 7.84 14.01
N SER A 227 1.66 6.95 13.23
CA SER A 227 1.62 5.51 13.50
C SER A 227 2.61 4.81 12.58
N TRP A 228 3.25 3.72 13.03
CA TRP A 228 4.38 3.12 12.33
C TRP A 228 4.32 1.59 12.25
N ILE A 229 4.94 1.06 11.19
CA ILE A 229 5.48 -0.29 11.11
C ILE A 229 7.01 -0.18 11.00
N ARG A 230 7.73 -0.96 11.81
CA ARG A 230 9.20 -0.93 11.93
C ARG A 230 9.77 -2.33 11.78
N LEU A 231 10.61 -2.55 10.77
CA LEU A 231 11.35 -3.78 10.51
C LEU A 231 12.82 -3.60 10.90
N GLY A 232 13.21 -4.16 12.04
CA GLY A 232 14.60 -4.16 12.51
C GLY A 232 15.39 -5.32 11.90
N ALA A 233 16.52 -5.02 11.26
CA ALA A 233 17.40 -6.01 10.63
C ALA A 233 18.63 -6.34 11.51
N PRO A 234 19.31 -7.48 11.29
CA PRO A 234 20.50 -7.88 12.05
C PRO A 234 21.69 -6.91 11.98
N ASP A 235 21.72 -6.02 10.99
CA ASP A 235 22.77 -5.00 10.88
C ASP A 235 22.52 -3.77 11.76
N GLY A 236 21.51 -3.82 12.62
CA GLY A 236 21.22 -2.82 13.64
C GLY A 236 20.42 -1.62 13.17
N ARG A 237 20.02 -1.57 11.89
CA ARG A 237 19.15 -0.51 11.35
C ARG A 237 17.73 -0.98 11.14
N THR A 238 16.80 -0.04 11.13
CA THR A 238 15.36 -0.31 11.04
C THR A 238 14.75 0.37 9.83
N ALA A 239 14.24 -0.41 8.87
CA ALA A 239 13.42 0.13 7.79
C ALA A 239 12.00 0.37 8.33
N ALA A 240 11.40 1.53 8.05
CA ALA A 240 10.13 1.91 8.65
C ALA A 240 9.19 2.58 7.66
N VAL A 241 7.88 2.33 7.83
CA VAL A 241 6.78 3.06 7.19
C VAL A 241 5.96 3.74 8.28
N TRP A 242 5.53 4.98 8.03
CA TRP A 242 4.61 5.70 8.89
C TRP A 242 3.38 6.18 8.11
N MET A 243 2.26 6.38 8.80
CA MET A 243 1.11 7.12 8.29
C MET A 243 0.65 8.19 9.29
N ASP A 244 0.19 9.32 8.76
CA ASP A 244 -0.37 10.40 9.57
C ASP A 244 -1.84 10.14 9.92
N GLY A 245 -2.53 11.15 10.48
CA GLY A 245 -3.93 11.08 10.89
C GLY A 245 -4.96 10.90 9.77
N SER A 246 -4.55 10.93 8.49
CA SER A 246 -5.44 10.76 7.34
C SER A 246 -5.83 9.29 7.06
N MET A 247 -5.12 8.34 7.68
CA MET A 247 -5.36 6.90 7.56
C MET A 247 -5.30 6.24 8.94
N ASP A 248 -6.06 5.17 9.14
CA ASP A 248 -6.23 4.55 10.46
C ASP A 248 -6.18 3.01 10.42
N THR A 249 -5.74 2.45 9.29
CA THR A 249 -5.71 1.01 9.05
C THR A 249 -4.34 0.60 8.52
N TRP A 250 -3.79 -0.48 9.08
CA TRP A 250 -2.58 -1.14 8.57
C TRP A 250 -2.94 -2.51 8.00
N GLN A 251 -2.23 -2.95 6.97
CA GLN A 251 -2.11 -4.37 6.62
C GLN A 251 -0.63 -4.76 6.72
N ILE A 252 -0.37 -5.97 7.22
CA ILE A 252 0.97 -6.55 7.27
C ILE A 252 0.97 -7.91 6.59
N CYS A 253 1.94 -8.14 5.70
CA CYS A 253 2.15 -9.44 5.06
C CYS A 253 3.64 -9.83 5.12
N THR A 254 3.94 -11.01 5.65
CA THR A 254 5.32 -11.58 5.65
C THR A 254 5.65 -12.31 4.35
N GLY A 255 4.71 -12.37 3.41
CA GLY A 255 4.92 -12.87 2.05
C GLY A 255 4.97 -14.39 1.91
N ASP A 256 4.58 -15.15 2.94
CA ASP A 256 4.61 -16.61 2.97
C ASP A 256 3.74 -17.26 1.88
N HIS A 257 2.67 -16.58 1.48
CA HIS A 257 1.68 -17.07 0.52
C HIS A 257 1.75 -16.37 -0.84
N VAL A 258 2.79 -15.58 -1.10
CA VAL A 258 2.99 -14.94 -2.41
C VAL A 258 3.14 -16.02 -3.50
N GLY A 259 2.45 -15.82 -4.62
CA GLY A 259 2.46 -16.77 -5.74
C GLY A 259 3.83 -16.90 -6.41
N ASP A 260 4.56 -15.79 -6.49
CA ASP A 260 5.95 -15.78 -6.93
C ASP A 260 6.87 -16.32 -5.83
N ALA A 261 7.41 -17.52 -6.06
CA ALA A 261 8.27 -18.20 -5.12
C ALA A 261 9.58 -17.44 -4.84
N ALA A 262 10.09 -16.65 -5.79
CA ALA A 262 11.31 -15.86 -5.60
C ALA A 262 11.09 -14.66 -4.68
N PHE A 263 9.83 -14.18 -4.59
CA PHE A 263 9.47 -13.03 -3.78
C PHE A 263 8.95 -13.41 -2.37
N ARG A 264 8.74 -14.70 -2.10
CA ARG A 264 8.29 -15.19 -0.78
C ARG A 264 9.27 -14.82 0.32
N ARG A 265 8.75 -14.24 1.41
CA ARG A 265 9.53 -13.79 2.58
C ARG A 265 10.72 -12.90 2.21
N SER A 266 10.65 -12.17 1.09
CA SER A 266 11.68 -11.21 0.67
C SER A 266 11.74 -9.96 1.55
N GLY A 267 10.68 -9.72 2.32
CA GLY A 267 10.54 -8.61 3.27
C GLY A 267 9.15 -8.63 3.91
N VAL A 268 8.71 -7.48 4.42
CA VAL A 268 7.38 -7.30 5.03
C VAL A 268 6.60 -6.25 4.26
N ALA A 269 5.45 -6.61 3.67
CA ALA A 269 4.51 -5.61 3.20
C ALA A 269 3.97 -4.83 4.41
N ALA A 270 4.17 -3.52 4.43
CA ALA A 270 3.79 -2.61 5.51
C ALA A 270 2.81 -1.57 4.97
N GLU A 271 1.54 -1.92 4.90
CA GLU A 271 0.58 -1.28 4.02
C GLU A 271 -0.31 -0.27 4.76
N PRO A 272 -0.09 1.05 4.62
CA PRO A 272 -1.02 2.03 5.15
C PRO A 272 -2.27 2.10 4.27
N MET A 273 -3.45 2.09 4.89
CA MET A 273 -4.73 2.07 4.18
C MET A 273 -5.75 3.01 4.82
N SER A 274 -6.61 3.61 3.99
CA SER A 274 -7.74 4.43 4.45
C SER A 274 -8.96 3.60 4.84
N CYS A 275 -9.01 2.32 4.47
CA CYS A 275 -10.11 1.42 4.80
C CYS A 275 -9.65 -0.04 4.82
N ILE A 276 -10.44 -0.90 5.46
CA ILE A 276 -10.20 -2.34 5.48
C ILE A 276 -10.66 -3.03 4.18
N ALA A 277 -10.35 -4.31 4.05
CA ALA A 277 -10.91 -5.16 3.01
C ALA A 277 -12.45 -5.18 3.05
N ASP A 278 -13.06 -5.36 1.89
CA ASP A 278 -14.51 -5.44 1.67
C ASP A 278 -15.31 -4.17 2.04
N ALA A 279 -14.62 -3.04 2.26
CA ALA A 279 -15.23 -1.77 2.67
C ALA A 279 -16.35 -1.28 1.75
N PHE A 280 -16.31 -1.59 0.44
CA PHE A 280 -17.38 -1.22 -0.50
C PHE A 280 -18.73 -1.90 -0.15
N ARG A 281 -18.69 -3.08 0.48
CA ARG A 281 -19.88 -3.83 0.90
C ARG A 281 -20.25 -3.55 2.35
N THR A 282 -19.25 -3.48 3.23
CA THR A 282 -19.47 -3.33 4.68
C THR A 282 -19.70 -1.87 5.08
N GLY A 283 -19.17 -0.92 4.30
CA GLY A 283 -19.12 0.50 4.63
C GLY A 283 -18.08 0.85 5.70
N ASP A 284 -17.34 -0.13 6.22
CA ASP A 284 -16.35 0.09 7.28
C ASP A 284 -15.17 0.91 6.76
N ARG A 285 -14.97 2.10 7.35
CA ARG A 285 -13.98 3.11 6.94
C ARG A 285 -14.05 3.51 5.46
N LEU A 286 -15.16 3.21 4.79
CA LEU A 286 -15.34 3.55 3.39
C LEU A 286 -15.43 5.07 3.23
N VAL A 287 -14.60 5.64 2.37
CA VAL A 287 -14.74 7.04 1.97
C VAL A 287 -15.84 7.14 0.93
N ARG A 288 -16.76 8.07 1.14
CA ARG A 288 -17.82 8.42 0.19
C ARG A 288 -17.48 9.76 -0.43
N LEU A 289 -16.98 9.75 -1.66
CA LEU A 289 -16.57 10.95 -2.36
C LEU A 289 -17.72 11.51 -3.20
N GLY A 290 -18.37 12.59 -2.76
CA GLY A 290 -19.34 13.33 -3.55
C GLY A 290 -18.72 13.99 -4.79
N THR A 291 -19.55 14.46 -5.71
CA THR A 291 -19.09 15.13 -6.93
C THR A 291 -18.25 16.36 -6.61
N GLY A 292 -17.01 16.41 -7.12
CA GLY A 292 -16.05 17.49 -6.87
C GLY A 292 -15.34 17.41 -5.51
N GLU A 293 -15.76 16.52 -4.61
CA GLU A 293 -15.08 16.30 -3.33
C GLU A 293 -13.76 15.59 -3.52
N SER A 294 -12.86 15.78 -2.56
CA SER A 294 -11.53 15.18 -2.58
C SER A 294 -11.19 14.54 -1.25
N HIS A 295 -10.46 13.43 -1.31
CA HIS A 295 -9.85 12.77 -0.16
C HIS A 295 -8.33 12.81 -0.31
N GLU A 296 -7.66 13.12 0.79
CA GLU A 296 -6.21 13.27 0.84
C GLU A 296 -5.62 12.37 1.90
N VAL A 297 -4.51 11.73 1.58
CA VAL A 297 -3.75 10.91 2.53
C VAL A 297 -2.27 11.18 2.43
N THR A 298 -1.57 11.04 3.57
CA THR A 298 -0.11 11.16 3.64
C THR A 298 0.49 10.03 4.46
N TRP A 299 1.57 9.46 3.93
CA TRP A 299 2.40 8.46 4.60
C TRP A 299 3.86 8.67 4.18
N GLY A 300 4.78 7.92 4.76
CA GLY A 300 6.17 7.96 4.34
C GLY A 300 6.98 6.77 4.82
N ALA A 301 8.25 6.76 4.45
CA ALA A 301 9.19 5.71 4.80
C ALA A 301 10.59 6.25 5.02
N THR A 302 11.33 5.60 5.93
CA THR A 302 12.69 6.03 6.28
C THR A 302 13.52 4.86 6.83
N LEU A 303 14.79 5.14 7.09
CA LEU A 303 15.73 4.24 7.74
C LEU A 303 16.14 4.84 9.10
N LEU A 304 15.82 4.14 10.19
CA LEU A 304 16.11 4.52 11.58
C LEU A 304 17.35 3.80 12.12
#